data_AF-A0A1G7A1R0-F1
#
_entry.id   AF-A0A1G7A1R0-F1
#
_cell.length_a   1.000
_cell.length_b   1.000
_cell.length_c   1.000
_cell.angle_alpha   90.00
_cell.angle_beta   90.00
_cell.angle_gamma   90.00
#
_symmetry.space_group_name_H-M   'P 1'
#
loop_
_entity.id
_entity.type
_entity.pdbx_description
1 polymer ?
#
loop_
_entity_poly.entity_id
_entity_poly.type
_entity_poly.pdbx_seq_one_letter_code
_entity_poly.pdbx_strand_id
1 'polypeptide(L)'
;MSKVDAQRAMREANYARRHAGDAARRVTPAAADEGPVVPTARPRSTARAVAAEAVSPAAEAVSPAVEVERCGHQSMNGRSCTREAAHPEKSHRYS
;
A
#
# COMPACT_ATOMS: atom_id res chain seq x y z
N MET A 1 22.23 -4.11 27.76
CA MET A 1 21.11 -4.38 26.85
C MET A 1 21.64 -4.34 25.43
N SER A 2 21.76 -5.49 24.77
CA SER A 2 22.11 -5.49 23.35
C SER A 2 20.95 -4.91 22.51
N LYS A 3 21.25 -4.47 21.28
CA LYS A 3 20.21 -4.03 20.32
C LYS A 3 19.15 -5.12 20.09
N VAL A 4 19.55 -6.38 20.16
CA VAL A 4 18.66 -7.54 20.00
C VAL A 4 17.73 -7.66 21.21
N ASP A 5 18.21 -7.42 22.43
CA ASP A 5 17.40 -7.48 23.65
C ASP A 5 16.33 -6.39 23.66
N ALA A 6 16.66 -5.18 23.22
CA ALA A 6 15.70 -4.09 23.10
C ALA A 6 14.57 -4.42 22.10
N GLN A 7 14.91 -5.02 20.94
CA GLN A 7 13.91 -5.44 19.96
C GLN A 7 13.06 -6.62 20.44
N ARG A 8 13.64 -7.53 21.21
CA ARG A 8 12.93 -8.66 21.83
C ARG A 8 11.93 -8.14 22.86
N ALA A 9 12.35 -7.24 23.75
CA ALA A 9 11.48 -6.62 24.75
C ALA A 9 10.29 -5.88 24.12
N MET A 10 10.50 -5.13 23.03
CA MET A 10 9.41 -4.45 22.31
C MET A 10 8.44 -5.43 21.65
N ARG A 11 8.94 -6.54 21.11
CA ARG A 11 8.09 -7.60 20.53
C ARG A 11 7.25 -8.29 21.59
N GLU A 12 7.84 -8.63 22.72
CA GLU A 12 7.15 -9.28 23.84
C GLU A 12 6.09 -8.35 24.46
N ALA A 13 6.39 -7.06 24.63
CA ALA A 13 5.41 -6.08 25.09
C ALA A 13 4.21 -5.93 24.14
N ASN A 14 4.46 -5.88 22.82
CA ASN A 14 3.39 -5.81 21.83
C ASN A 14 2.55 -7.09 21.78
N TYR A 15 3.18 -8.26 21.94
CA TYR A 15 2.48 -9.54 22.05
C TYR A 15 1.58 -9.56 23.29
N ALA A 16 2.11 -9.19 24.46
CA ALA A 16 1.34 -9.15 25.70
C ALA A 16 0.13 -8.21 25.61
N ARG A 17 0.29 -7.01 25.02
CA ARG A 17 -0.82 -6.05 24.81
C ARG A 17 -1.94 -6.61 23.93
N ARG A 18 -1.60 -7.35 22.88
CA ARG A 18 -2.60 -7.95 21.97
C ARG A 18 -3.31 -9.13 22.63
N HIS A 19 -2.56 -10.02 23.28
CA HIS A 19 -3.10 -11.23 23.88
C HIS A 19 -3.86 -11.01 25.20
N ALA A 20 -3.59 -9.92 25.94
CA ALA A 20 -4.34 -9.57 27.13
C ALA A 20 -5.84 -9.33 26.84
N GLY A 21 -6.18 -8.82 25.66
CA GLY A 21 -7.59 -8.65 25.24
C GLY A 21 -8.24 -9.93 24.71
N ASP A 22 -7.45 -10.80 24.06
CA ASP A 22 -7.96 -12.05 23.48
C ASP A 22 -8.29 -13.10 24.54
N ALA A 23 -7.54 -13.14 25.66
CA ALA A 23 -7.84 -14.06 26.76
C ALA A 23 -9.19 -13.74 27.43
N ALA A 24 -9.54 -12.45 27.56
CA ALA A 24 -10.86 -12.03 28.05
C ALA A 24 -11.98 -12.33 27.04
N ARG A 25 -11.70 -12.21 25.74
CA ARG A 25 -12.68 -12.46 24.67
C ARG A 25 -12.98 -13.95 24.43
N ARG A 26 -12.02 -14.84 24.74
CA ARG A 26 -12.21 -16.30 24.63
C ARG A 26 -13.06 -16.91 25.75
N VAL A 27 -13.34 -16.16 26.83
CA VAL A 27 -14.13 -16.63 27.97
C VAL A 27 -15.61 -16.25 27.85
N THR A 28 -15.97 -15.31 26.97
CA THR A 28 -17.38 -15.03 26.66
C THR A 28 -17.87 -15.99 25.57
N PRO A 29 -18.79 -16.93 25.84
CA PRO A 29 -19.51 -17.60 24.77
C PRO A 29 -20.31 -16.54 24.00
N ALA A 30 -20.32 -16.68 22.69
CA ALA A 30 -20.97 -15.78 21.75
C ALA A 30 -22.42 -15.47 22.17
N ALA A 31 -22.68 -14.22 22.56
CA ALA A 31 -23.99 -13.64 22.34
C ALA A 31 -24.04 -13.24 20.87
N ALA A 32 -24.69 -14.08 20.08
CA ALA A 32 -25.19 -13.72 18.77
C ALA A 32 -26.12 -12.52 18.93
N ASP A 33 -25.77 -11.41 18.31
CA ASP A 33 -26.75 -10.43 17.86
C ASP A 33 -26.53 -10.29 16.35
N GLU A 34 -27.49 -10.83 15.62
CA GLU A 34 -27.49 -10.96 14.18
C GLU A 34 -27.83 -9.62 13.53
N GLY A 35 -26.83 -9.00 12.92
CA GLY A 35 -27.06 -8.12 11.78
C GLY A 35 -26.60 -8.86 10.52
N PRO A 36 -27.38 -8.91 9.42
CA PRO A 36 -26.86 -9.40 8.15
C PRO A 36 -25.84 -8.38 7.64
N VAL A 37 -24.56 -8.56 7.99
CA VAL A 37 -23.48 -7.81 7.33
C VAL A 37 -23.25 -8.49 5.99
N VAL A 38 -24.10 -8.11 5.03
CA VAL A 38 -23.92 -8.44 3.62
C VAL A 38 -22.49 -8.03 3.25
N PRO A 39 -21.62 -8.96 2.81
CA PRO A 39 -20.39 -8.53 2.18
C PRO A 39 -20.80 -7.81 0.89
N THR A 40 -20.69 -6.48 0.87
CA THR A 40 -20.85 -5.73 -0.37
C THR A 40 -19.71 -6.16 -1.29
N ALA A 41 -20.00 -7.11 -2.19
CA ALA A 41 -19.11 -7.49 -3.26
C ALA A 41 -18.80 -6.23 -4.08
N ARG A 42 -17.58 -5.74 -3.94
CA ARG A 42 -17.08 -4.66 -4.80
C ARG A 42 -17.11 -5.19 -6.24
N PRO A 43 -17.74 -4.51 -7.20
CA PRO A 43 -17.68 -4.93 -8.59
C PRO A 43 -16.21 -4.93 -9.02
N ARG A 44 -15.70 -6.11 -9.38
CA ARG A 44 -14.46 -6.24 -10.15
C ARG A 44 -14.74 -5.61 -11.50
N SER A 45 -14.19 -4.42 -11.72
CA SER A 45 -14.17 -3.81 -13.05
C SER A 45 -13.51 -4.77 -14.02
N THR A 46 -14.26 -5.10 -15.04
CA THR A 46 -13.91 -5.98 -16.14
C THR A 46 -12.75 -5.43 -16.97
N ALA A 47 -11.93 -6.38 -17.42
CA ALA A 47 -11.13 -6.37 -18.65
C ALA A 47 -9.91 -5.43 -18.72
N ARG A 48 -8.74 -6.06 -18.87
CA ARG A 48 -8.20 -6.22 -20.23
C ARG A 48 -7.31 -7.46 -20.31
N ALA A 49 -7.76 -8.42 -21.11
CA ALA A 49 -6.93 -9.48 -21.64
C ALA A 49 -5.80 -8.85 -22.45
N VAL A 50 -4.56 -9.24 -22.17
CA VAL A 50 -3.48 -9.09 -23.14
C VAL A 50 -3.16 -10.50 -23.60
N ALA A 51 -3.79 -10.85 -24.72
CA ALA A 51 -3.36 -11.92 -25.57
C ALA A 51 -1.89 -11.68 -25.95
N ALA A 52 -1.10 -12.74 -25.94
CA ALA A 52 0.18 -12.77 -26.60
C ALA A 52 -0.06 -12.58 -28.10
N GLU A 53 0.54 -11.54 -28.69
CA GLU A 53 0.91 -11.57 -30.09
C GLU A 53 2.14 -10.67 -30.32
N ALA A 54 3.15 -11.26 -30.93
CA ALA A 54 4.41 -10.65 -31.27
C ALA A 54 4.25 -9.69 -32.45
N VAL A 55 4.69 -8.44 -32.32
CA VAL A 55 5.18 -7.62 -33.44
C VAL A 55 6.17 -6.59 -32.89
N SER A 56 7.44 -6.68 -33.29
CA SER A 56 8.36 -5.53 -33.26
C SER A 56 7.94 -4.52 -34.30
N PRO A 57 7.99 -3.22 -33.99
CA PRO A 57 8.38 -2.24 -34.99
C PRO A 57 9.67 -1.52 -34.59
N ALA A 58 10.35 -1.15 -35.66
CA ALA A 58 11.59 -0.43 -35.75
C ALA A 58 11.60 0.90 -34.98
N ALA A 59 12.83 1.36 -34.76
CA ALA A 59 13.20 2.67 -34.27
C ALA A 59 12.36 3.81 -34.88
N GLU A 60 11.75 4.61 -34.00
CA GLU A 60 11.31 5.97 -34.29
C GLU A 60 11.85 6.91 -33.22
N ALA A 61 12.33 8.05 -33.70
CA ALA A 61 13.17 9.00 -33.02
C ALA A 61 12.57 9.50 -31.69
N VAL A 62 13.28 9.22 -30.58
CA VAL A 62 13.10 9.95 -29.34
C VAL A 62 13.79 11.31 -29.52
N SER A 63 13.04 12.29 -30.02
CA SER A 63 13.34 13.69 -29.72
C SER A 63 13.55 13.79 -28.21
N PRO A 64 14.62 14.42 -27.70
CA PRO A 64 14.72 14.69 -26.27
C PRO A 64 13.74 15.82 -25.95
N ALA A 65 12.44 15.51 -25.96
CA ALA A 65 11.54 16.17 -25.04
C ALA A 65 12.20 15.95 -23.70
N VAL A 66 12.78 17.02 -23.15
CA VAL A 66 13.50 16.98 -21.88
C VAL A 66 12.55 16.30 -20.91
N GLU A 67 12.77 15.02 -20.66
CA GLU A 67 11.98 14.26 -19.71
C GLU A 67 12.41 14.85 -18.39
N VAL A 68 11.69 15.88 -17.96
CA VAL A 68 11.90 16.49 -16.66
C VAL A 68 11.65 15.36 -15.69
N GLU A 69 12.73 14.74 -15.22
CA GLU A 69 12.67 13.65 -14.27
C GLU A 69 11.78 14.13 -13.14
N ARG A 70 10.76 13.35 -12.78
CA ARG A 70 9.85 13.73 -11.70
C ARG A 70 10.42 13.24 -10.38
N CYS A 71 9.98 13.88 -9.29
CA CYS A 71 10.39 13.57 -7.93
C CYS A 71 10.23 12.09 -7.48
N GLY A 72 9.48 11.26 -8.21
CA GLY A 72 9.36 9.82 -7.94
C GLY A 72 8.48 9.44 -6.73
N HIS A 73 8.01 10.42 -5.95
CA HIS A 73 7.16 10.16 -4.79
C HIS A 73 5.70 9.88 -5.19
N GLN A 74 5.07 8.92 -4.52
CA GLN A 74 3.64 8.58 -4.69
C GLN A 74 2.87 8.76 -3.38
N SER A 75 1.63 9.25 -3.48
CA SER A 75 0.70 9.30 -2.37
C SER A 75 0.05 7.93 -2.12
N MET A 76 -0.59 7.75 -0.95
CA MET A 76 -1.32 6.51 -0.63
C MET A 76 -2.49 6.22 -1.58
N ASN A 77 -3.00 7.25 -2.28
CA ASN A 77 -4.07 7.13 -3.26
C ASN A 77 -3.54 6.83 -4.68
N GLY A 78 -2.25 6.53 -4.83
CA GLY A 78 -1.61 6.21 -6.11
C GLY A 78 -1.30 7.41 -7.01
N ARG A 79 -1.49 8.65 -6.54
CA ARG A 79 -1.13 9.85 -7.32
C ARG A 79 0.36 10.13 -7.21
N SER A 80 1.02 10.38 -8.34
CA SER A 80 2.45 10.72 -8.40
C SER A 80 2.70 12.22 -8.19
N CYS A 81 3.80 12.57 -7.54
CA CYS A 81 4.22 13.96 -7.41
C CYS A 81 4.54 14.55 -8.79
N THR A 82 3.97 15.72 -9.09
CA THR A 82 4.14 16.42 -10.38
C THR A 82 5.34 17.38 -10.39
N ARG A 83 6.09 17.46 -9.29
CA ARG A 83 7.30 18.28 -9.18
C ARG A 83 8.50 17.61 -9.86
N GLU A 84 9.47 18.44 -10.20
CA GLU A 84 10.77 18.05 -10.75
C GLU A 84 11.55 17.16 -9.77
N ALA A 85 12.50 16.40 -10.31
CA ALA A 85 13.41 15.55 -9.58
C ALA A 85 14.23 16.40 -8.61
N ALA A 86 14.44 15.88 -7.40
CA ALA A 86 15.19 16.53 -6.35
C ALA A 86 14.72 17.96 -5.98
N HIS A 87 13.40 18.26 -6.01
CA HIS A 87 12.91 19.53 -5.46
C HIS A 87 13.27 19.67 -3.96
N PRO A 88 13.73 20.86 -3.50
CA PRO A 88 14.25 21.06 -2.15
C PRO A 88 13.16 21.13 -1.07
N GLU A 89 11.90 21.17 -1.49
CA GLU A 89 10.76 21.38 -0.61
C GLU A 89 10.25 20.03 -0.10
N LYS A 90 9.76 20.00 1.14
CA LYS A 90 9.24 18.77 1.75
C LYS A 90 7.78 18.49 1.38
N SER A 91 7.09 19.46 0.78
CA SER A 91 5.71 19.31 0.35
C SER A 91 5.67 18.75 -1.08
N HIS A 92 4.89 17.69 -1.27
CA HIS A 92 4.64 17.13 -2.59
C HIS A 92 3.30 17.64 -3.12
N ARG A 93 3.29 18.13 -4.36
CA ARG A 93 2.05 18.38 -5.09
C ARG A 93 1.62 17.11 -5.82
N TYR A 94 0.47 16.58 -5.45
CA TYR A 94 -0.18 15.45 -6.11
C TYR A 94 -1.37 15.99 -6.90
N SER A 95 -1.45 15.65 -8.19
CA SER A 95 -2.60 15.92 -9.04
C SER A 95 -3.34 14.61 -9.30
#